data_AF-A0A3S1RVR5-F1
#
_entry.id   AF-A0A3S1RVR5-F1
#
_cell.length_a   1.000
_cell.length_b   1.000
_cell.length_c   1.000
_cell.angle_alpha   90.00
_cell.angle_beta   90.00
_cell.angle_gamma   90.00
#
_symmetry.space_group_name_H-M   'P 1'
#
loop_
_entity.id
_entity.type
_entity.pdbx_description
1 polymer ?
#
loop_
_entity_poly.entity_id
_entity_poly.type
_entity_poly.pdbx_seq_one_letter_code
_entity_poly.pdbx_strand_id
1 'polypeptide(L)'
;MFGIFSRKKRLQQSTTIPAYQPEQPTASPRVTSIVVPFSAVERAAKENYVADLVTAVMDFVTAMFDQGLYKDHEIPPSARQFFHAYLYGMEVANGGHSQFIHNYRDHLDKVTSDVHLALAGMRAENHLAILKQMVAWVREHPKEAEEQTGFEGGRADFLDGLDDLFYKEEDSVPMLARAVGWIASWPELEIVDDAECQEATLDIVMANPRREPRLRHRSVFHLKAVMTSRLEVGIGLACAALPQPEVKLGLGKGRRLGIDGEKQMTFPVVTNAGRVRLCVVTPTHAAAYQYLAADGTELQLDLGPVDSVDELLGEGAPRVGLKLSHVGADSIATVIELADEYGAPAALDLLLRRAGIDTAGAVALPSMLIPSEGGSVVSWTVAADGRLLFLVSSPNGSALLRSGAEDPLADAHRLEIEEHFVRAEADGAN
;
A
#
# COMPACT_ATOMS: atom_id res chain seq x y z
N MET A 1 29.09 39.90 28.96
CA MET A 1 27.73 40.20 29.44
C MET A 1 26.92 38.93 29.32
N PHE A 2 26.67 38.27 30.45
CA PHE A 2 25.90 37.02 30.56
C PHE A 2 24.45 37.32 30.94
N GLY A 3 23.53 36.50 30.42
CA GLY A 3 22.23 36.22 31.05
C GLY A 3 21.00 36.63 30.23
N ILE A 4 19.89 35.89 30.18
CA ILE A 4 19.47 34.72 30.96
C ILE A 4 18.39 33.97 30.12
N PHE A 5 18.58 32.66 29.95
CA PHE A 5 17.56 31.70 29.55
C PHE A 5 16.52 31.56 30.66
N SER A 6 15.23 31.65 30.35
CA SER A 6 14.15 31.34 31.29
C SER A 6 13.61 29.93 31.02
N ARG A 7 14.15 28.94 31.75
CA ARG A 7 13.55 27.63 31.94
C ARG A 7 12.38 27.76 32.92
N LYS A 8 11.17 27.36 32.53
CA LYS A 8 10.10 27.05 33.49
C LYS A 8 9.86 25.55 33.53
N LYS A 9 10.17 24.96 34.68
CA LYS A 9 9.76 23.61 35.10
C LYS A 9 8.73 23.81 36.22
N ARG A 10 7.57 23.15 36.16
CA ARG A 10 6.77 22.87 37.36
C ARG A 10 6.07 21.52 37.23
N LEU A 11 6.11 20.81 38.35
CA LEU A 11 5.79 19.40 38.57
C LEU A 11 4.28 19.10 38.67
N GLN A 12 3.97 17.86 38.27
CA GLN A 12 3.06 16.83 38.83
C GLN A 12 1.63 17.15 39.31
N GLN A 13 0.72 16.41 38.64
CA GLN A 13 -0.42 15.59 39.09
C GLN A 13 -1.70 16.24 39.63
N SER A 14 -2.80 15.97 38.91
CA SER A 14 -4.09 15.51 39.45
C SER A 14 -4.79 14.64 38.40
N THR A 15 -5.06 13.39 38.75
CA THR A 15 -5.90 12.42 38.04
C THR A 15 -7.36 12.82 38.17
N THR A 16 -7.98 13.25 37.07
CA THR A 16 -9.44 13.35 36.93
C THR A 16 -9.80 12.77 35.57
N ILE A 17 -10.60 11.70 35.57
CA ILE A 17 -11.18 11.10 34.36
C ILE A 17 -12.11 12.15 33.73
N PRO A 18 -11.91 12.60 32.48
CA PRO A 18 -12.86 13.49 31.85
C PRO A 18 -14.07 12.67 31.38
N ALA A 19 -15.26 13.10 31.81
CA ALA A 19 -16.52 12.66 31.22
C ALA A 19 -16.54 13.01 29.72
N TYR A 20 -17.13 12.12 28.92
CA TYR A 20 -17.33 12.28 27.47
C TYR A 20 -17.89 13.67 27.14
N GLN A 21 -17.05 14.51 26.54
CA GLN A 21 -17.49 15.73 25.88
C GLN A 21 -17.69 15.41 24.39
N PRO A 22 -18.81 15.80 23.77
CA PRO A 22 -18.94 15.73 22.33
C PRO A 22 -17.83 16.57 21.70
N GLU A 23 -17.03 15.95 20.85
CA GLU A 23 -15.90 16.59 20.15
C GLU A 23 -16.39 17.88 19.48
N GLN A 24 -15.78 19.01 19.86
CA GLN A 24 -15.83 20.20 19.01
C GLN A 24 -15.33 19.82 17.62
N PRO A 25 -15.85 20.38 16.52
CA PRO A 25 -15.35 20.09 15.19
C PRO A 25 -13.86 20.42 15.14
N THR A 26 -13.03 19.38 15.22
CA THR A 26 -11.58 19.48 15.08
C THR A 26 -11.32 20.23 13.79
N ALA A 27 -10.52 21.31 13.85
CA ALA A 27 -10.11 22.03 12.67
C ALA A 27 -9.68 21.04 11.58
N SER A 28 -10.16 21.23 10.35
CA SER A 28 -9.80 20.38 9.21
C SER A 28 -8.29 20.19 9.21
N PRO A 29 -7.78 18.95 9.31
CA PRO A 29 -6.35 18.73 9.37
C PRO A 29 -5.81 19.19 8.03
N ARG A 30 -4.95 20.21 8.05
CA ARG A 30 -4.32 20.74 6.85
C ARG A 30 -2.85 20.89 7.11
N VAL A 31 -2.07 20.36 6.19
CA VAL A 31 -0.63 20.60 6.10
C VAL A 31 -0.45 22.04 5.60
N THR A 32 0.28 22.84 6.35
CA THR A 32 0.49 24.27 6.06
C THR A 32 1.83 24.59 5.42
N SER A 33 2.81 23.68 5.53
CA SER A 33 4.13 23.84 4.94
C SER A 33 4.57 22.57 4.19
N ILE A 34 5.46 22.76 3.23
CA ILE A 34 6.13 21.71 2.45
C ILE A 34 7.59 21.77 2.85
N VAL A 35 8.04 20.77 3.62
CA VAL A 35 9.39 20.75 4.17
C VAL A 35 10.34 20.09 3.18
N VAL A 36 11.46 20.76 2.87
CA VAL A 36 12.54 20.23 2.03
C VAL A 36 13.91 20.55 2.64
N PRO A 37 14.93 19.71 2.42
CA PRO A 37 16.26 19.97 2.95
C PRO A 37 16.95 21.09 2.15
N PHE A 38 17.76 21.89 2.85
CA PHE A 38 18.50 23.02 2.28
C PHE A 38 19.37 22.58 1.09
N SER A 39 20.07 21.45 1.20
CA SER A 39 20.96 20.99 0.12
C SER A 39 20.22 20.68 -1.18
N ALA A 40 18.98 20.18 -1.12
CA ALA A 40 18.19 19.90 -2.32
C ALA A 40 17.86 21.19 -3.09
N VAL A 41 17.49 22.26 -2.37
CA VAL A 41 17.24 23.58 -2.97
C VAL A 41 18.54 24.19 -3.49
N GLU A 42 19.62 24.11 -2.71
CA GLU A 42 20.92 24.68 -3.08
C GLU A 42 21.51 24.04 -4.35
N ARG A 43 21.51 22.69 -4.44
CA ARG A 43 22.02 21.95 -5.59
C ARG A 43 21.15 22.17 -6.83
N ALA A 44 19.83 22.20 -6.68
CA ALA A 44 18.94 22.53 -7.79
C ALA A 44 19.22 23.94 -8.35
N ALA A 45 19.47 24.92 -7.48
CA ALA A 45 19.74 26.29 -7.89
C ALA A 45 21.16 26.53 -8.44
N LYS A 46 22.19 25.89 -7.87
CA LYS A 46 23.60 26.17 -8.21
C LYS A 46 24.23 25.16 -9.17
N GLU A 47 23.84 23.90 -9.07
CA GLU A 47 24.45 22.78 -9.80
C GLU A 47 23.53 22.26 -10.90
N ASN A 48 22.33 22.84 -11.04
CA ASN A 48 21.27 22.38 -11.93
C ASN A 48 20.91 20.90 -11.69
N TYR A 49 21.11 20.43 -10.45
CA TYR A 49 20.81 19.06 -10.05
C TYR A 49 19.36 18.99 -9.54
N VAL A 50 18.44 18.97 -10.50
CA VAL A 50 16.98 19.05 -10.30
C VAL A 50 16.44 17.87 -9.49
N ALA A 51 17.05 16.69 -9.66
CA ALA A 51 16.56 15.42 -9.10
C ALA A 51 16.39 15.48 -7.58
N ASP A 52 17.35 16.05 -6.84
CA ASP A 52 17.30 16.10 -5.36
C ASP A 52 16.08 16.88 -4.86
N LEU A 53 15.77 18.03 -5.48
CA LEU A 53 14.60 18.84 -5.09
C LEU A 53 13.29 18.14 -5.44
N VAL A 54 13.23 17.50 -6.61
CA VAL A 54 12.05 16.73 -7.03
C VAL A 54 11.82 15.58 -6.05
N THR A 55 12.86 14.78 -5.77
CA THR A 55 12.79 13.67 -4.82
C THR A 55 12.37 14.15 -3.44
N ALA A 56 12.94 15.23 -2.91
CA ALA A 56 12.57 15.76 -1.61
C ALA A 56 11.07 16.15 -1.51
N VAL A 57 10.52 16.80 -2.54
CA VAL A 57 9.09 17.14 -2.56
C VAL A 57 8.23 15.87 -2.68
N MET A 58 8.65 14.90 -3.49
CA MET A 58 7.94 13.64 -3.66
C MET A 58 7.94 12.79 -2.38
N ASP A 59 9.07 12.71 -1.68
CA ASP A 59 9.20 12.01 -0.41
C ASP A 59 8.31 12.66 0.65
N PHE A 60 8.27 14.00 0.70
CA PHE A 60 7.37 14.74 1.58
C PHE A 60 5.90 14.41 1.31
N VAL A 61 5.45 14.49 0.04
CA VAL A 61 4.06 14.22 -0.33
C VAL A 61 3.68 12.76 -0.04
N THR A 62 4.57 11.82 -0.38
CA THR A 62 4.40 10.39 -0.07
C THR A 62 4.27 10.17 1.44
N ALA A 63 5.11 10.82 2.26
CA ALA A 63 5.00 10.74 3.71
C ALA A 63 3.65 11.27 4.22
N MET A 64 3.13 12.36 3.65
CA MET A 64 1.81 12.90 4.03
C MET A 64 0.67 11.92 3.73
N PHE A 65 0.70 11.24 2.57
CA PHE A 65 -0.32 10.26 2.21
C PHE A 65 -0.18 8.95 2.98
N ASP A 66 1.01 8.36 3.01
CA ASP A 66 1.19 6.99 3.47
C ASP A 66 1.35 6.89 5.00
N GLN A 67 2.04 7.85 5.59
CA GLN A 67 2.34 7.87 7.03
C GLN A 67 1.42 8.84 7.77
N GLY A 68 1.25 10.04 7.23
CA GLY A 68 0.37 11.08 7.79
C GLY A 68 -1.11 10.79 7.58
N LEU A 69 -1.46 9.95 6.60
CA LEU A 69 -2.83 9.65 6.20
C LEU A 69 -3.66 10.90 5.90
N TYR A 70 -3.03 11.95 5.37
CA TYR A 70 -3.73 13.12 4.87
C TYR A 70 -4.51 12.77 3.60
N LYS A 71 -5.65 13.42 3.38
CA LYS A 71 -6.41 13.35 2.13
C LYS A 71 -5.90 14.39 1.14
N ASP A 72 -6.19 14.21 -0.13
CA ASP A 72 -5.72 15.09 -1.22
C ASP A 72 -6.09 16.58 -1.07
N HIS A 73 -7.14 16.90 -0.33
CA HIS A 73 -7.55 18.30 -0.07
C HIS A 73 -6.95 18.87 1.22
N GLU A 74 -6.20 18.07 1.96
CA GLU A 74 -5.57 18.39 3.24
C GLU A 74 -4.08 18.71 3.07
N ILE A 75 -3.49 18.43 1.89
CA ILE A 75 -2.13 18.84 1.53
C ILE A 75 -2.13 20.14 0.69
N PRO A 76 -1.03 20.92 0.68
CA PRO A 76 -0.92 22.11 -0.15
C PRO A 76 -1.20 21.81 -1.63
N PRO A 77 -2.04 22.61 -2.30
CA PRO A 77 -2.38 22.36 -3.70
C PRO A 77 -1.16 22.32 -4.62
N SER A 78 -0.15 23.17 -4.37
CA SER A 78 1.11 23.21 -5.12
C SER A 78 1.85 21.87 -5.09
N ALA A 79 2.02 21.28 -3.91
CA ALA A 79 2.64 19.97 -3.73
C ALA A 79 1.84 18.85 -4.43
N ARG A 80 0.51 18.82 -4.25
CA ARG A 80 -0.36 17.83 -4.91
C ARG A 80 -0.29 17.93 -6.44
N GLN A 81 -0.37 19.15 -6.96
CA GLN A 81 -0.31 19.42 -8.39
C GLN A 81 1.02 18.97 -8.97
N PHE A 82 2.11 19.29 -8.28
CA PHE A 82 3.44 18.82 -8.68
C PHE A 82 3.56 17.30 -8.65
N PHE A 83 3.06 16.65 -7.59
CA PHE A 83 3.03 15.19 -7.48
C PHE A 83 2.30 14.53 -8.67
N HIS A 84 1.12 15.03 -9.04
CA HIS A 84 0.40 14.54 -10.22
C HIS A 84 1.14 14.81 -11.54
N ALA A 85 1.82 15.96 -11.67
CA ALA A 85 2.62 16.25 -12.86
C ALA A 85 3.86 15.34 -12.98
N TYR A 86 4.50 15.02 -11.86
CA TYR A 86 5.59 14.06 -11.80
C TYR A 86 5.11 12.67 -12.25
N LEU A 87 3.97 12.21 -11.72
CA LEU A 87 3.37 10.93 -12.11
C LEU A 87 2.98 10.91 -13.59
N TYR A 88 2.42 12.01 -14.12
CA TYR A 88 2.15 12.13 -15.55
C TYR A 88 3.42 11.93 -16.39
N GLY A 89 4.52 12.61 -16.07
CA GLY A 89 5.80 12.42 -16.77
C GLY A 89 6.33 10.98 -16.68
N MET A 90 6.27 10.38 -15.49
CA MET A 90 6.65 8.98 -15.25
C MET A 90 5.86 7.98 -16.09
N GLU A 91 4.52 8.10 -16.10
CA GLU A 91 3.66 7.19 -16.86
C GLU A 91 3.87 7.34 -18.38
N VAL A 92 3.99 8.58 -18.86
CA VAL A 92 4.28 8.84 -20.28
C VAL A 92 5.64 8.27 -20.66
N ALA A 93 6.67 8.43 -19.83
CA ALA A 93 7.98 7.86 -20.08
C ALA A 93 8.01 6.32 -20.09
N ASN A 94 7.17 5.68 -19.29
CA ASN A 94 7.12 4.22 -19.19
C ASN A 94 6.28 3.55 -20.29
N GLY A 95 5.12 4.11 -20.61
CA GLY A 95 4.16 3.50 -21.54
C GLY A 95 3.28 4.50 -22.27
N GLY A 96 3.69 5.76 -22.34
CA GLY A 96 3.01 6.80 -23.11
C GLY A 96 1.72 7.32 -22.48
N HIS A 97 1.06 8.21 -23.19
CA HIS A 97 -0.24 8.77 -22.80
C HIS A 97 -1.30 7.67 -22.64
N SER A 98 -1.20 6.57 -23.41
CA SER A 98 -2.09 5.41 -23.25
C SER A 98 -1.98 4.75 -21.86
N GLN A 99 -0.76 4.58 -21.33
CA GLN A 99 -0.57 4.05 -19.97
C GLN A 99 -1.11 5.02 -18.92
N PHE A 100 -0.86 6.32 -19.08
CA PHE A 100 -1.40 7.34 -18.17
C PHE A 100 -2.94 7.34 -18.13
N ILE A 101 -3.61 7.30 -19.29
CA ILE A 101 -5.08 7.20 -19.37
C ILE A 101 -5.58 5.92 -18.71
N HIS A 102 -4.91 4.79 -18.95
CA HIS A 102 -5.26 3.51 -18.35
C HIS A 102 -5.20 3.56 -16.81
N ASN A 103 -4.05 3.99 -16.28
CA ASN A 103 -3.75 3.96 -14.85
C ASN A 103 -4.61 4.95 -14.04
N TYR A 104 -5.02 6.07 -14.65
CA TYR A 104 -5.82 7.10 -13.97
C TYR A 104 -7.28 7.19 -14.43
N ARG A 105 -7.80 6.21 -15.17
CA ARG A 105 -9.15 6.23 -15.78
C ARG A 105 -10.24 6.76 -14.84
N ASP A 106 -10.32 6.23 -13.62
CA ASP A 106 -11.38 6.57 -12.66
C ASP A 106 -11.22 7.97 -12.03
N HIS A 107 -10.05 8.60 -12.21
CA HIS A 107 -9.68 9.89 -11.61
C HIS A 107 -9.11 10.89 -12.62
N LEU A 108 -9.24 10.61 -13.92
CA LEU A 108 -8.50 11.28 -14.98
C LEU A 108 -8.77 12.79 -15.02
N ASP A 109 -10.02 13.22 -14.86
CA ASP A 109 -10.39 14.64 -14.85
C ASP A 109 -9.68 15.42 -13.73
N LYS A 110 -9.59 14.82 -12.54
CA LYS A 110 -8.94 15.44 -11.39
C LYS A 110 -7.44 15.52 -11.59
N VAL A 111 -6.81 14.40 -11.97
CA VAL A 111 -5.37 14.32 -12.17
C VAL A 111 -4.95 15.27 -13.29
N THR A 112 -5.63 15.24 -14.45
CA THR A 112 -5.31 16.13 -15.57
C THR A 112 -5.53 17.62 -15.25
N SER A 113 -6.51 17.96 -14.41
CA SER A 113 -6.70 19.33 -13.90
C SER A 113 -5.50 19.78 -13.05
N ASP A 114 -5.02 18.93 -12.15
CA ASP A 114 -3.84 19.20 -11.33
C ASP A 114 -2.57 19.31 -12.17
N VAL A 115 -2.35 18.38 -13.12
CA VAL A 115 -1.23 18.40 -14.06
C VAL A 115 -1.26 19.69 -14.88
N HIS A 116 -2.43 20.14 -15.35
CA HIS A 116 -2.57 21.39 -16.09
C HIS A 116 -2.06 22.58 -15.25
N LEU A 117 -2.54 22.70 -14.01
CA LEU A 117 -2.14 23.79 -13.11
C LEU A 117 -0.64 23.76 -12.82
N ALA A 118 -0.08 22.56 -12.62
CA ALA A 118 1.34 22.38 -12.39
C ALA A 118 2.17 22.80 -13.61
N LEU A 119 1.85 22.28 -14.81
CA LEU A 119 2.56 22.62 -16.05
C LEU A 119 2.47 24.11 -16.36
N ALA A 120 1.33 24.75 -16.07
CA ALA A 120 1.18 26.20 -16.18
C ALA A 120 2.08 26.95 -15.18
N GLY A 121 2.12 26.51 -13.91
CA GLY A 121 2.99 27.07 -12.88
C GLY A 121 4.48 26.96 -13.23
N MET A 122 4.88 25.81 -13.77
CA MET A 122 6.23 25.54 -14.28
C MET A 122 6.55 26.26 -15.59
N ARG A 123 5.56 26.89 -16.24
CA ARG A 123 5.70 27.48 -17.59
C ARG A 123 6.20 26.47 -18.62
N ALA A 124 5.74 25.22 -18.50
CA ALA A 124 6.02 24.14 -19.42
C ALA A 124 4.98 24.15 -20.56
N GLU A 125 5.00 25.19 -21.39
CA GLU A 125 3.94 25.50 -22.37
C GLU A 125 3.72 24.38 -23.40
N ASN A 126 4.79 23.77 -23.89
CA ASN A 126 4.73 22.68 -24.88
C ASN A 126 4.12 21.42 -24.26
N HIS A 127 4.59 21.00 -23.09
CA HIS A 127 3.97 19.90 -22.32
C HIS A 127 2.49 20.17 -22.02
N LEU A 128 2.15 21.41 -21.64
CA LEU A 128 0.76 21.80 -21.39
C LEU A 128 -0.11 21.71 -22.65
N ALA A 129 0.42 22.06 -23.81
CA ALA A 129 -0.30 21.92 -25.08
C ALA A 129 -0.51 20.44 -25.46
N ILE A 130 0.46 19.57 -25.20
CA ILE A 130 0.34 18.12 -25.40
C ILE A 130 -0.73 17.54 -24.47
N LEU A 131 -0.68 17.85 -23.17
CA LEU A 131 -1.71 17.44 -22.20
C LEU A 131 -3.12 17.86 -22.66
N LYS A 132 -3.28 19.10 -23.12
CA LYS A 132 -4.57 19.61 -23.60
C LYS A 132 -5.09 18.84 -24.81
N GLN A 133 -4.21 18.44 -25.73
CA GLN A 133 -4.60 17.62 -26.88
C GLN A 133 -5.02 16.21 -26.45
N MET A 134 -4.30 15.59 -25.52
CA MET A 134 -4.69 14.30 -24.95
C MET A 134 -6.06 14.37 -24.25
N VAL A 135 -6.29 15.39 -23.41
CA VAL A 135 -7.58 15.58 -22.72
C VAL A 135 -8.72 15.84 -23.71
N ALA A 136 -8.47 16.60 -24.79
CA ALA A 136 -9.46 16.80 -25.84
C ALA A 136 -9.79 15.49 -26.56
N TRP A 137 -8.77 14.70 -26.92
CA TRP A 137 -8.94 13.41 -27.57
C TRP A 137 -9.75 12.43 -26.70
N VAL A 138 -9.46 12.32 -25.40
CA VAL A 138 -10.22 11.44 -24.48
C VAL A 138 -11.70 11.82 -24.45
N ARG A 139 -12.01 13.13 -24.48
CA ARG A 139 -13.40 13.62 -24.48
C ARG A 139 -14.12 13.35 -25.81
N GLU A 140 -13.40 13.42 -26.93
CA GLU A 140 -13.93 13.16 -28.26
C GLU A 140 -14.06 11.65 -28.55
N HIS A 141 -13.22 10.82 -27.91
CA HIS A 141 -13.09 9.38 -28.15
C HIS A 141 -13.22 8.53 -26.86
N PRO A 142 -14.31 8.64 -26.08
CA PRO A 142 -14.40 8.01 -24.76
C PRO A 142 -14.31 6.48 -24.80
N LYS A 143 -14.84 5.83 -25.84
CA LYS A 143 -14.75 4.36 -25.98
C LYS A 143 -13.33 3.89 -26.29
N GLU A 144 -12.62 4.59 -27.15
CA GLU A 144 -11.23 4.25 -27.47
C GLU A 144 -10.33 4.53 -26.26
N ALA A 145 -10.63 5.57 -25.47
CA ALA A 145 -9.94 5.83 -24.21
C ALA A 145 -10.10 4.67 -23.21
N GLU A 146 -11.26 4.00 -23.17
CA GLU A 146 -11.49 2.81 -22.34
C GLU A 146 -10.68 1.57 -22.80
N GLU A 147 -10.22 1.55 -24.04
CA GLU A 147 -9.42 0.45 -24.60
C GLU A 147 -7.91 0.66 -24.37
N GLN A 148 -7.50 1.83 -23.87
CA GLN A 148 -6.08 2.11 -23.64
C GLN A 148 -5.51 1.26 -22.50
N THR A 149 -4.31 0.73 -22.71
CA THR A 149 -3.55 -0.08 -21.75
C THR A 149 -2.09 0.34 -21.63
N GLY A 150 -1.54 1.05 -22.62
CA GLY A 150 -0.11 1.35 -22.70
C GLY A 150 0.73 0.29 -23.41
N PHE A 151 0.16 -0.88 -23.70
CA PHE A 151 0.83 -2.04 -24.33
C PHE A 151 0.27 -2.34 -25.73
N GLU A 152 0.95 -3.23 -26.47
CA GLU A 152 0.55 -3.65 -27.82
C GLU A 152 -0.92 -4.11 -27.86
N GLY A 153 -1.70 -3.57 -28.80
CA GLY A 153 -3.14 -3.82 -28.93
C GLY A 153 -4.05 -2.93 -28.07
N GLY A 154 -3.50 -2.03 -27.26
CA GLY A 154 -4.24 -1.04 -26.45
C GLY A 154 -3.60 0.35 -26.49
N ARG A 155 -3.12 0.77 -27.66
CA ARG A 155 -2.54 2.09 -27.92
C ARG A 155 -3.18 2.69 -29.18
N ALA A 156 -3.61 3.94 -29.08
CA ALA A 156 -4.15 4.68 -30.22
C ALA A 156 -3.04 5.47 -30.92
N ASP A 157 -2.96 5.38 -32.26
CA ASP A 157 -1.94 6.06 -33.08
C ASP A 157 -1.84 7.58 -32.80
N PHE A 158 -2.97 8.24 -32.49
CA PHE A 158 -2.98 9.65 -32.14
C PHE A 158 -2.19 9.94 -30.86
N LEU A 159 -2.32 9.06 -29.85
CA LEU A 159 -1.61 9.20 -28.57
C LEU A 159 -0.13 8.89 -28.73
N ASP A 160 0.25 7.94 -29.59
CA ASP A 160 1.66 7.69 -29.95
C ASP A 160 2.29 8.94 -30.59
N GLY A 161 1.56 9.66 -31.43
CA GLY A 161 2.02 10.95 -31.97
C GLY A 161 2.22 12.04 -30.91
N LEU A 162 1.43 12.02 -29.83
CA LEU A 162 1.63 12.92 -28.68
C LEU A 162 2.83 12.49 -27.82
N ASP A 163 3.10 11.19 -27.70
CA ASP A 163 4.30 10.66 -27.04
C ASP A 163 5.56 11.16 -27.74
N ASP A 164 5.62 11.06 -29.07
CA ASP A 164 6.75 11.56 -29.86
C ASP A 164 7.02 13.06 -29.64
N LEU A 165 5.95 13.86 -29.57
CA LEU A 165 6.06 15.29 -29.28
C LEU A 165 6.56 15.54 -27.84
N PHE A 166 6.11 14.74 -26.89
CA PHE A 166 6.52 14.81 -25.49
C PHE A 166 8.00 14.49 -25.35
N TYR A 167 8.46 13.36 -25.90
CA TYR A 167 9.87 12.96 -25.84
C TYR A 167 10.80 13.97 -26.50
N LYS A 168 10.38 14.54 -27.63
CA LYS A 168 11.14 15.60 -28.29
C LYS A 168 11.29 16.85 -27.42
N GLU A 169 10.25 17.21 -26.66
CA GLU A 169 10.34 18.35 -25.73
C GLU A 169 11.23 18.00 -24.52
N GLU A 170 11.11 16.79 -23.96
CA GLU A 170 11.97 16.31 -22.86
C GLU A 170 13.45 16.33 -23.25
N ASP A 171 13.81 15.91 -24.47
CA ASP A 171 15.19 15.95 -25.00
C ASP A 171 15.75 17.39 -25.10
N SER A 172 14.86 18.39 -25.24
CA SER A 172 15.24 19.79 -25.40
C SER A 172 15.28 20.52 -24.05
N VAL A 173 14.15 20.54 -23.34
CA VAL A 173 14.04 21.15 -22.01
C VAL A 173 13.13 20.27 -21.15
N PRO A 174 13.71 19.39 -20.30
CA PRO A 174 12.95 18.51 -19.44
C PRO A 174 11.92 19.27 -18.60
N MET A 175 10.71 18.74 -18.51
CA MET A 175 9.61 19.26 -17.71
C MET A 175 10.06 19.53 -16.28
N LEU A 176 10.75 18.58 -15.66
CA LEU A 176 11.19 18.69 -14.27
C LEU A 176 12.24 19.77 -14.06
N ALA A 177 13.07 20.09 -15.07
CA ALA A 177 14.02 21.20 -14.97
C ALA A 177 13.30 22.55 -14.79
N ARG A 178 12.09 22.67 -15.34
CA ARG A 178 11.24 23.86 -15.17
C ARG A 178 10.57 23.92 -13.79
N ALA A 179 10.53 22.81 -13.05
CA ALA A 179 9.91 22.74 -11.73
C ALA A 179 10.68 23.52 -10.66
N VAL A 180 12.01 23.60 -10.75
CA VAL A 180 12.86 24.22 -9.70
C VAL A 180 12.43 25.64 -9.38
N GLY A 181 12.29 26.49 -10.41
CA GLY A 181 11.89 27.89 -10.22
C GLY A 181 10.46 28.04 -9.71
N TRP A 182 9.58 27.10 -10.06
CA TRP A 182 8.20 27.10 -9.57
C TRP A 182 8.12 26.66 -8.11
N ILE A 183 8.78 25.56 -7.74
CA ILE A 183 8.86 25.05 -6.36
C ILE A 183 9.44 26.12 -5.43
N ALA A 184 10.56 26.73 -5.82
CA ALA A 184 11.20 27.79 -5.03
C ALA A 184 10.33 29.05 -4.83
N SER A 185 9.23 29.19 -5.58
CA SER A 185 8.27 30.29 -5.46
C SER A 185 7.07 29.99 -4.58
N TRP A 186 6.92 28.75 -4.09
CA TRP A 186 5.76 28.36 -3.28
C TRP A 186 5.79 29.04 -1.90
N PRO A 187 4.72 29.74 -1.51
CA PRO A 187 4.65 30.38 -0.20
C PRO A 187 4.60 29.37 0.95
N GLU A 188 4.20 28.12 0.67
CA GLU A 188 4.19 27.02 1.64
C GLU A 188 5.55 26.33 1.77
N LEU A 189 6.54 26.63 0.93
CA LEU A 189 7.85 25.96 0.98
C LEU A 189 8.63 26.39 2.23
N GLU A 190 9.00 25.41 3.04
CA GLU A 190 9.84 25.57 4.22
C GLU A 190 11.16 24.84 4.00
N ILE A 191 12.26 25.60 3.97
CA ILE A 191 13.60 25.07 3.78
C ILE A 191 14.23 24.90 5.17
N VAL A 192 14.62 23.68 5.49
CA VAL A 192 15.20 23.33 6.79
C VAL A 192 16.60 22.73 6.63
N ASP A 193 17.37 22.67 7.72
CA ASP A 193 18.65 22.00 7.71
C ASP A 193 18.47 20.51 7.40
N ASP A 194 19.38 19.95 6.58
CA ASP A 194 19.30 18.56 6.12
C ASP A 194 19.14 17.54 7.26
N ALA A 195 19.82 17.81 8.40
CA ALA A 195 19.77 16.95 9.58
C ALA A 195 18.41 16.98 10.31
N GLU A 196 17.62 18.04 10.12
CA GLU A 196 16.32 18.27 10.78
C GLU A 196 15.14 17.89 9.87
N CYS A 197 15.36 17.77 8.55
CA CYS A 197 14.30 17.55 7.57
C CYS A 197 13.42 16.32 7.84
N GLN A 198 14.04 15.22 8.28
CA GLN A 198 13.30 13.99 8.60
C GLN A 198 12.42 14.17 9.84
N GLU A 199 12.93 14.83 10.89
CA GLU A 199 12.19 15.10 12.13
C GLU A 199 11.04 16.07 11.87
N ALA A 200 11.28 17.17 11.14
CA ALA A 200 10.25 18.12 10.75
C ALA A 200 9.13 17.47 9.91
N THR A 201 9.48 16.57 8.99
CA THR A 201 8.48 15.81 8.22
C THR A 201 7.66 14.89 9.12
N LEU A 202 8.31 14.19 10.06
CA LEU A 202 7.66 13.30 11.02
C LEU A 202 6.71 14.08 11.96
N ASP A 203 7.10 15.27 12.40
CA ASP A 203 6.26 16.13 13.22
C ASP A 203 4.94 16.48 12.51
N ILE A 204 4.99 16.80 11.21
CA ILE A 204 3.78 17.04 10.41
C ILE A 204 2.95 15.76 10.27
N VAL A 205 3.58 14.62 9.97
CA VAL A 205 2.91 13.30 9.92
C VAL A 205 2.14 13.03 11.22
N MET A 206 2.78 13.23 12.37
CA MET A 206 2.21 12.94 13.68
C MET A 206 1.22 14.01 14.15
N ALA A 207 1.24 15.21 13.55
CA ALA A 207 0.31 16.29 13.86
C ALA A 207 -1.10 16.08 13.31
N ASN A 208 -1.34 15.10 12.43
CA ASN A 208 -2.68 14.84 11.91
C ASN A 208 -3.61 14.25 13.01
N PRO A 209 -4.62 15.01 13.52
CA PRO A 209 -5.55 14.50 14.53
C PRO A 209 -6.39 13.31 14.04
N ARG A 210 -6.52 13.12 12.72
CA ARG A 210 -7.28 12.01 12.11
C ARG A 210 -6.41 10.79 11.80
N ARG A 211 -5.11 10.84 12.08
CA ARG A 211 -4.18 9.76 11.73
C ARG A 211 -4.59 8.43 12.35
N GLU A 212 -4.80 8.40 13.67
CA GLU A 212 -5.13 7.16 14.38
C GLU A 212 -6.49 6.55 13.95
N PRO A 213 -7.58 7.33 13.83
CA PRO A 213 -8.82 6.88 13.17
C PRO A 213 -8.59 6.28 11.79
N ARG A 214 -7.86 6.98 10.91
CA ARG A 214 -7.62 6.50 9.54
C ARG A 214 -6.72 5.27 9.49
N LEU A 215 -5.76 5.16 10.40
CA LEU A 215 -4.93 3.95 10.55
C LEU A 215 -5.78 2.75 10.92
N ARG A 216 -6.70 2.91 11.88
CA ARG A 216 -7.64 1.86 12.28
C ARG A 216 -8.53 1.44 11.12
N HIS A 217 -9.14 2.39 10.41
CA HIS A 217 -9.92 2.11 9.21
C HIS A 217 -9.09 1.33 8.17
N ARG A 218 -7.94 1.89 7.76
CA ARG A 218 -7.04 1.29 6.77
C ARG A 218 -6.64 -0.12 7.15
N SER A 219 -6.25 -0.33 8.40
CA SER A 219 -5.80 -1.63 8.91
C SER A 219 -6.92 -2.67 8.90
N VAL A 220 -8.09 -2.36 9.48
CA VAL A 220 -9.23 -3.29 9.53
C VAL A 220 -9.69 -3.67 8.12
N PHE A 221 -9.77 -2.71 7.20
CA PHE A 221 -10.23 -2.97 5.83
C PHE A 221 -9.17 -3.65 4.95
N HIS A 222 -7.88 -3.39 5.18
CA HIS A 222 -6.81 -4.18 4.59
C HIS A 222 -6.88 -5.64 5.04
N LEU A 223 -6.98 -5.88 6.35
CA LEU A 223 -7.13 -7.22 6.90
C LEU A 223 -8.40 -7.90 6.40
N LYS A 224 -9.50 -7.16 6.26
CA LYS A 224 -10.73 -7.69 5.66
C LYS A 224 -10.49 -8.15 4.23
N ALA A 225 -9.89 -7.30 3.40
CA ALA A 225 -9.56 -7.65 2.02
C ALA A 225 -8.67 -8.89 1.91
N VAL A 226 -7.71 -9.08 2.82
CA VAL A 226 -6.81 -10.24 2.81
C VAL A 226 -7.50 -11.50 3.38
N MET A 227 -8.11 -11.41 4.56
CA MET A 227 -8.64 -12.56 5.30
C MET A 227 -9.94 -13.12 4.71
N THR A 228 -10.63 -12.37 3.84
CA THR A 228 -11.81 -12.84 3.10
C THR A 228 -11.55 -13.02 1.60
N SER A 229 -10.33 -12.74 1.13
CA SER A 229 -9.94 -13.00 -0.25
C SER A 229 -9.81 -14.49 -0.50
N ARG A 230 -10.54 -14.98 -1.51
CA ARG A 230 -10.44 -16.37 -1.97
C ARG A 230 -9.02 -16.76 -2.34
N LEU A 231 -8.28 -15.85 -2.98
CA LEU A 231 -6.89 -16.08 -3.36
C LEU A 231 -6.02 -16.30 -2.12
N GLU A 232 -6.11 -15.39 -1.15
CA GLU A 232 -5.25 -15.43 0.02
C GLU A 232 -5.61 -16.56 0.99
N VAL A 233 -6.90 -16.74 1.26
CA VAL A 233 -7.41 -17.87 2.05
C VAL A 233 -7.04 -19.20 1.39
N GLY A 234 -7.23 -19.32 0.07
CA GLY A 234 -6.90 -20.53 -0.69
C GLY A 234 -5.41 -20.87 -0.63
N ILE A 235 -4.53 -19.87 -0.78
CA ILE A 235 -3.08 -20.04 -0.65
C ILE A 235 -2.70 -20.46 0.78
N GLY A 236 -3.26 -19.79 1.79
CA GLY A 236 -2.99 -20.11 3.19
C GLY A 236 -3.35 -21.55 3.53
N LEU A 237 -4.57 -21.98 3.17
CA LEU A 237 -5.02 -23.35 3.38
C LEU A 237 -4.20 -24.37 2.57
N ALA A 238 -3.83 -24.06 1.33
CA ALA A 238 -3.00 -24.95 0.52
C ALA A 238 -1.60 -25.16 1.13
N CYS A 239 -0.99 -24.11 1.69
CA CYS A 239 0.29 -24.22 2.39
C CYS A 239 0.16 -24.97 3.72
N ALA A 240 -0.93 -24.75 4.46
CA ALA A 240 -1.21 -25.47 5.70
C ALA A 240 -1.50 -26.96 5.47
N ALA A 241 -2.07 -27.32 4.31
CA ALA A 241 -2.39 -28.69 3.93
C ALA A 241 -1.19 -29.46 3.33
N LEU A 242 0.01 -28.87 3.31
CA LEU A 242 1.23 -29.58 2.92
C LEU A 242 1.55 -30.71 3.93
N PRO A 243 2.27 -31.77 3.52
CA PRO A 243 2.68 -32.85 4.42
C PRO A 243 3.45 -32.35 5.65
N GLN A 244 4.24 -31.29 5.46
CA GLN A 244 4.76 -30.45 6.53
C GLN A 244 4.14 -29.06 6.33
N PRO A 245 3.23 -28.62 7.22
CA PRO A 245 2.56 -27.34 7.06
C PRO A 245 3.56 -26.19 6.97
N GLU A 246 3.37 -25.31 5.99
CA GLU A 246 4.21 -24.13 5.78
C GLU A 246 3.39 -22.85 5.88
N VAL A 247 4.06 -21.77 6.25
CA VAL A 247 3.49 -20.42 6.37
C VAL A 247 3.98 -19.59 5.19
N LYS A 248 3.07 -19.00 4.42
CA LYS A 248 3.42 -18.01 3.38
C LYS A 248 4.03 -16.77 4.05
N LEU A 249 5.17 -16.35 3.52
CA LEU A 249 5.87 -15.11 3.86
C LEU A 249 5.80 -14.06 2.75
N GLY A 250 5.65 -14.49 1.49
CA GLY A 250 5.57 -13.59 0.34
C GLY A 250 4.81 -14.21 -0.83
N LEU A 251 4.25 -13.34 -1.68
CA LEU A 251 3.50 -13.70 -2.88
C LEU A 251 4.10 -12.99 -4.09
N GLY A 252 4.52 -13.75 -5.10
CA GLY A 252 5.00 -13.23 -6.38
C GLY A 252 3.87 -12.99 -7.37
N LYS A 253 4.17 -12.31 -8.47
CA LYS A 253 3.21 -12.03 -9.55
C LYS A 253 2.62 -13.32 -10.13
N GLY A 254 1.34 -13.23 -10.48
CA GLY A 254 0.62 -14.32 -11.14
C GLY A 254 1.19 -14.62 -12.53
N ARG A 255 1.40 -15.91 -12.83
CA ARG A 255 1.88 -16.41 -14.11
C ARG A 255 0.94 -17.48 -14.65
N ARG A 256 0.62 -17.43 -15.95
CA ARG A 256 -0.16 -18.50 -16.59
C ARG A 256 0.74 -19.68 -16.96
N LEU A 257 0.59 -20.80 -16.25
CA LEU A 257 1.36 -22.03 -16.47
C LEU A 257 0.43 -23.19 -16.80
N GLY A 258 0.97 -24.23 -17.44
CA GLY A 258 0.26 -25.49 -17.67
C GLY A 258 0.22 -26.33 -16.40
N ILE A 259 -0.99 -26.57 -15.87
CA ILE A 259 -1.26 -27.42 -14.71
C ILE A 259 -2.30 -28.45 -15.13
N ASP A 260 -1.98 -29.74 -14.98
CA ASP A 260 -2.87 -30.86 -15.32
C ASP A 260 -3.46 -30.78 -16.75
N GLY A 261 -2.70 -30.23 -17.70
CA GLY A 261 -3.12 -30.07 -19.10
C GLY A 261 -3.86 -28.76 -19.41
N GLU A 262 -4.12 -27.90 -18.43
CA GLU A 262 -4.83 -26.63 -18.60
C GLU A 262 -3.93 -25.42 -18.27
N LYS A 263 -4.15 -24.29 -18.95
CA LYS A 263 -3.47 -23.03 -18.62
C LYS A 263 -4.15 -22.35 -17.44
N GLN A 264 -3.55 -22.46 -16.27
CA GLN A 264 -4.08 -21.88 -15.03
C GLN A 264 -3.21 -20.71 -14.55
N MET A 265 -3.82 -19.76 -13.84
CA MET A 265 -3.07 -18.72 -13.15
C MET A 265 -2.42 -19.33 -11.90
N THR A 266 -1.12 -19.17 -11.78
CA THR A 266 -0.30 -19.72 -10.71
C THR A 266 0.47 -18.60 -10.02
N PHE A 267 0.68 -18.72 -8.73
CA PHE A 267 1.35 -17.70 -7.92
C PHE A 267 2.54 -18.31 -7.21
N PRO A 268 3.76 -17.79 -7.41
CA PRO A 268 4.90 -18.16 -6.57
C PRO A 268 4.69 -17.69 -5.13
N VAL A 269 4.95 -18.56 -4.17
CA VAL A 269 4.77 -18.29 -2.73
C VAL A 269 6.04 -18.66 -2.00
N VAL A 270 6.69 -17.67 -1.38
CA VAL A 270 7.83 -17.91 -0.47
C VAL A 270 7.27 -18.34 0.88
N THR A 271 7.82 -19.40 1.47
CA THR A 271 7.36 -19.92 2.76
C THR A 271 8.46 -19.88 3.82
N ASN A 272 8.05 -20.03 5.08
CA ASN A 272 8.94 -20.14 6.23
C ASN A 272 9.88 -21.36 6.20
N ALA A 273 9.67 -22.30 5.27
CA ALA A 273 10.57 -23.43 5.03
C ALA A 273 11.79 -23.08 4.17
N GLY A 274 11.96 -21.81 3.76
CA GLY A 274 13.04 -21.40 2.85
C GLY A 274 12.83 -21.93 1.43
N ARG A 275 11.57 -22.17 1.04
CA ARG A 275 11.18 -22.76 -0.23
C ARG A 275 10.17 -21.89 -0.96
N VAL A 276 10.06 -22.12 -2.26
CA VAL A 276 9.03 -21.53 -3.10
C VAL A 276 8.01 -22.59 -3.48
N ARG A 277 6.73 -22.25 -3.36
CA ARG A 277 5.60 -23.06 -3.81
C ARG A 277 4.94 -22.39 -5.00
N LEU A 278 4.38 -23.18 -5.92
CA LEU A 278 3.47 -22.67 -6.95
C LEU A 278 2.06 -22.95 -6.48
N CYS A 279 1.33 -21.91 -6.09
CA CYS A 279 -0.03 -22.03 -5.63
C CYS A 279 -1.02 -21.71 -6.74
N VAL A 280 -2.09 -22.50 -6.82
CA VAL A 280 -3.21 -22.30 -7.74
C VAL A 280 -4.46 -22.11 -6.91
N VAL A 281 -5.26 -21.11 -7.24
CA VAL A 281 -6.58 -20.90 -6.64
C VAL A 281 -7.61 -20.73 -7.76
N THR A 282 -8.61 -21.60 -7.75
CA THR A 282 -9.69 -21.65 -8.74
C THR A 282 -11.05 -21.55 -8.05
N PRO A 283 -12.16 -21.43 -8.80
CA PRO A 283 -13.50 -21.52 -8.24
C PRO A 283 -13.81 -22.86 -7.53
N THR A 284 -13.08 -23.94 -7.82
CA THR A 284 -13.37 -25.28 -7.27
C THR A 284 -12.38 -25.74 -6.20
N HIS A 285 -11.16 -25.20 -6.17
CA HIS A 285 -10.13 -25.63 -5.23
C HIS A 285 -8.95 -24.66 -5.13
N ALA A 286 -8.11 -24.88 -4.13
CA ALA A 286 -6.73 -24.41 -4.08
C ALA A 286 -5.77 -25.60 -3.99
N ALA A 287 -4.53 -25.42 -4.48
CA ALA A 287 -3.49 -26.45 -4.41
C ALA A 287 -2.10 -25.81 -4.42
N ALA A 288 -1.16 -26.42 -3.71
CA ALA A 288 0.25 -26.07 -3.78
C ALA A 288 1.02 -27.14 -4.55
N TYR A 289 1.92 -26.69 -5.42
CA TYR A 289 2.82 -27.50 -6.22
C TYR A 289 4.27 -27.14 -5.89
N GLN A 290 5.17 -28.06 -6.19
CA GLN A 290 6.60 -27.82 -6.17
C GLN A 290 6.95 -26.77 -7.23
N TYR A 291 7.65 -25.72 -6.81
CA TYR A 291 8.29 -24.78 -7.73
C TYR A 291 9.60 -25.39 -8.22
N LEU A 292 9.79 -25.42 -9.53
CA LEU A 292 11.05 -25.74 -10.16
C LEU A 292 11.51 -24.53 -10.98
N ALA A 293 12.78 -24.16 -10.87
CA ALA A 293 13.37 -23.15 -11.73
C ALA A 293 13.31 -23.60 -13.20
N ALA A 294 13.61 -22.69 -14.13
CA ALA A 294 13.56 -22.98 -15.57
C ALA A 294 14.45 -24.17 -15.97
N ASP A 295 15.57 -24.38 -15.26
CA ASP A 295 16.49 -25.52 -15.45
C ASP A 295 16.00 -26.84 -14.80
N GLY A 296 14.88 -26.80 -14.07
CA GLY A 296 14.29 -27.94 -13.38
C GLY A 296 14.81 -28.19 -11.96
N THR A 297 15.63 -27.30 -11.40
CA THR A 297 16.12 -27.42 -10.02
C THR A 297 15.12 -26.89 -8.99
N GLU A 298 15.13 -27.43 -7.78
CA GLU A 298 14.42 -26.82 -6.65
C GLU A 298 15.18 -25.59 -6.17
N LEU A 299 14.45 -24.48 -6.00
CA LEU A 299 15.00 -23.29 -5.38
C LEU A 299 14.91 -23.41 -3.85
N GLN A 300 16.05 -23.38 -3.19
CA GLN A 300 16.16 -23.10 -1.75
C GLN A 300 16.62 -21.67 -1.57
N LEU A 301 15.88 -20.91 -0.78
CA LEU A 301 16.17 -19.53 -0.48
C LEU A 301 16.85 -19.44 0.89
N ASP A 302 17.92 -18.66 0.96
CA ASP A 302 18.41 -18.16 2.24
C ASP A 302 17.43 -17.08 2.70
N LEU A 303 16.78 -17.29 3.84
CA LEU A 303 15.70 -16.43 4.33
C LEU A 303 16.29 -15.13 4.91
N GLY A 304 16.68 -14.23 4.01
CA GLY A 304 16.89 -12.81 4.30
C GLY A 304 15.58 -12.01 4.14
N PRO A 305 15.59 -10.70 4.47
CA PRO A 305 14.49 -9.82 4.09
C PRO A 305 14.29 -9.87 2.57
N VAL A 306 13.06 -10.12 2.14
CA VAL A 306 12.67 -10.22 0.73
C VAL A 306 11.86 -8.97 0.38
N ASP A 307 12.46 -8.05 -0.35
CA ASP A 307 11.75 -6.84 -0.81
C ASP A 307 10.82 -7.15 -1.98
N SER A 308 11.17 -8.14 -2.81
CA SER A 308 10.38 -8.58 -3.96
C SER A 308 10.57 -10.08 -4.22
N VAL A 309 9.48 -10.84 -4.17
CA VAL A 309 9.50 -12.27 -4.53
C VAL A 309 9.92 -12.44 -5.99
N ASP A 310 9.48 -11.56 -6.90
CA ASP A 310 9.81 -11.71 -8.32
C ASP A 310 11.29 -11.45 -8.62
N GLU A 311 11.95 -10.55 -7.89
CA GLU A 311 13.39 -10.31 -8.02
C GLU A 311 14.20 -11.55 -7.59
N LEU A 312 13.75 -12.27 -6.55
CA LEU A 312 14.38 -13.52 -6.12
C LEU A 312 14.27 -14.65 -7.14
N LEU A 313 13.17 -14.68 -7.88
CA LEU A 313 12.86 -15.78 -8.80
C LEU A 313 13.44 -15.58 -10.20
N GLY A 314 13.86 -14.37 -10.53
CA GLY A 314 14.37 -14.00 -11.86
C GLY A 314 13.30 -14.03 -12.96
N GLU A 315 13.76 -13.84 -14.20
CA GLU A 315 12.86 -13.69 -15.36
C GLU A 315 12.40 -15.03 -15.97
N GLY A 316 13.14 -16.11 -15.72
CA GLY A 316 12.87 -17.42 -16.31
C GLY A 316 11.49 -17.97 -15.92
N ALA A 317 10.74 -18.49 -16.90
CA ALA A 317 9.46 -19.13 -16.62
C ALA A 317 9.67 -20.43 -15.80
N PRO A 318 9.07 -20.55 -14.61
CA PRO A 318 9.25 -21.73 -13.79
C PRO A 318 8.54 -22.95 -14.37
N ARG A 319 8.99 -24.13 -13.97
CA ARG A 319 8.35 -25.40 -14.27
C ARG A 319 7.53 -25.85 -13.06
N VAL A 320 6.42 -26.52 -13.34
CA VAL A 320 5.53 -27.06 -12.30
C VAL A 320 6.01 -28.46 -11.97
N GLY A 321 6.35 -28.71 -10.71
CA GLY A 321 6.69 -30.03 -10.21
C GLY A 321 5.48 -30.77 -9.63
N LEU A 322 5.73 -31.59 -8.60
CA LEU A 322 4.70 -32.43 -7.98
C LEU A 322 3.61 -31.59 -7.30
N LYS A 323 2.36 -32.07 -7.36
CA LYS A 323 1.27 -31.57 -6.52
C LYS A 323 1.49 -32.02 -5.08
N LEU A 324 1.53 -31.07 -4.15
CA LEU A 324 1.88 -31.31 -2.75
C LEU A 324 0.67 -31.23 -1.83
N SER A 325 -0.32 -30.42 -2.18
CA SER A 325 -1.55 -30.29 -1.40
C SER A 325 -2.76 -29.99 -2.29
N HIS A 326 -3.95 -30.16 -1.70
CA HIS A 326 -5.21 -29.85 -2.33
C HIS A 326 -6.25 -29.50 -1.25
N VAL A 327 -7.00 -28.42 -1.48
CA VAL A 327 -8.07 -27.94 -0.60
C VAL A 327 -9.29 -27.63 -1.44
N GLY A 328 -10.44 -28.21 -1.09
CA GLY A 328 -11.69 -28.00 -1.80
C GLY A 328 -12.28 -26.60 -1.61
N ALA A 329 -13.14 -26.18 -2.54
CA ALA A 329 -13.82 -24.89 -2.47
C ALA A 329 -14.63 -24.69 -1.18
N ASP A 330 -15.23 -25.75 -0.64
CA ASP A 330 -16.06 -25.69 0.57
C ASP A 330 -15.25 -25.24 1.78
N SER A 331 -14.05 -25.78 1.99
CA SER A 331 -13.18 -25.36 3.10
C SER A 331 -12.75 -23.90 2.97
N ILE A 332 -12.48 -23.43 1.75
CA ILE A 332 -12.13 -22.04 1.46
C ILE A 332 -13.32 -21.13 1.77
N ALA A 333 -14.52 -21.50 1.29
CA ALA A 333 -15.75 -20.74 1.50
C ALA A 333 -16.10 -20.67 3.00
N THR A 334 -16.06 -21.80 3.72
CA THR A 334 -16.30 -21.86 5.15
C THR A 334 -15.35 -20.96 5.93
N VAL A 335 -14.05 -20.97 5.63
CA VAL A 335 -13.09 -20.09 6.34
C VAL A 335 -13.40 -18.61 6.08
N ILE A 336 -13.76 -18.23 4.85
CA ILE A 336 -14.16 -16.85 4.53
C ILE A 336 -15.42 -16.46 5.29
N GLU A 337 -16.45 -17.31 5.27
CA GLU A 337 -17.72 -17.08 6.00
C GLU A 337 -17.48 -16.91 7.50
N LEU A 338 -16.66 -17.77 8.10
CA LEU A 338 -16.32 -17.68 9.53
C LEU A 338 -15.46 -16.46 9.85
N ALA A 339 -14.57 -16.05 8.94
CA ALA A 339 -13.78 -14.83 9.11
C ALA A 339 -14.67 -13.59 9.19
N ASP A 340 -15.69 -13.50 8.33
CA ASP A 340 -16.69 -12.45 8.36
C ASP A 340 -17.61 -12.57 9.58
N GLU A 341 -18.16 -13.76 9.85
CA GLU A 341 -19.10 -14.00 10.96
C GLU A 341 -18.49 -13.70 12.34
N TYR A 342 -17.21 -14.04 12.53
CA TYR A 342 -16.49 -13.84 13.79
C TYR A 342 -15.80 -12.47 13.85
N GLY A 343 -15.88 -11.66 12.80
CA GLY A 343 -15.19 -10.37 12.72
C GLY A 343 -13.67 -10.50 12.85
N ALA A 344 -13.09 -11.59 12.34
CA ALA A 344 -11.67 -11.91 12.49
C ALA A 344 -10.72 -10.77 12.06
N PRO A 345 -10.99 -10.00 10.98
CA PRO A 345 -10.18 -8.84 10.62
C PRO A 345 -10.14 -7.75 11.69
N ALA A 346 -11.31 -7.40 12.24
CA ALA A 346 -11.43 -6.40 13.30
C ALA A 346 -10.81 -6.90 14.61
N ALA A 347 -11.00 -8.19 14.91
CA ALA A 347 -10.40 -8.83 16.06
C ALA A 347 -8.86 -8.76 15.99
N LEU A 348 -8.28 -9.09 14.83
CA LEU A 348 -6.83 -9.04 14.68
C LEU A 348 -6.26 -7.63 14.90
N ASP A 349 -6.85 -6.61 14.26
CA ASP A 349 -6.42 -5.22 14.47
C ASP A 349 -6.52 -4.81 15.95
N LEU A 350 -7.66 -5.09 16.60
CA LEU A 350 -7.89 -4.77 18.01
C LEU A 350 -6.84 -5.43 18.92
N LEU A 351 -6.57 -6.72 18.70
CA LEU A 351 -5.67 -7.50 19.54
C LEU A 351 -4.20 -7.11 19.34
N LEU A 352 -3.78 -6.80 18.11
CA LEU A 352 -2.44 -6.27 17.84
C LEU A 352 -2.24 -4.92 18.56
N ARG A 353 -3.20 -4.00 18.47
CA ARG A 353 -3.15 -2.72 19.19
C ARG A 353 -3.11 -2.92 20.71
N ARG A 354 -3.94 -3.82 21.24
CA ARG A 354 -3.97 -4.17 22.68
C ARG A 354 -2.63 -4.74 23.15
N ALA A 355 -1.93 -5.49 22.29
CA ALA A 355 -0.60 -6.02 22.54
C ALA A 355 0.55 -5.02 22.29
N GLY A 356 0.25 -3.79 21.84
CA GLY A 356 1.25 -2.78 21.51
C GLY A 356 2.10 -3.14 20.28
N ILE A 357 1.52 -3.89 19.34
CA ILE A 357 2.16 -4.34 18.09
C ILE A 357 1.62 -3.48 16.95
N ASP A 358 2.52 -2.98 16.09
CA ASP A 358 2.11 -2.20 14.93
C ASP A 358 1.25 -3.05 13.98
N THR A 359 0.12 -2.49 13.56
CA THR A 359 -0.82 -3.15 12.66
C THR A 359 -0.49 -2.89 11.19
N ALA A 360 0.42 -1.93 10.91
CA ALA A 360 0.86 -1.64 9.56
C ALA A 360 1.52 -2.86 8.92
N GLY A 361 1.03 -3.25 7.74
CA GLY A 361 1.53 -4.41 7.01
C GLY A 361 1.25 -5.76 7.68
N ALA A 362 0.36 -5.82 8.68
CA ALA A 362 -0.04 -7.08 9.27
C ALA A 362 -0.75 -7.97 8.22
N VAL A 363 -0.30 -9.21 8.11
CA VAL A 363 -0.89 -10.21 7.22
C VAL A 363 -1.31 -11.41 8.04
N ALA A 364 -2.49 -11.95 7.74
CA ALA A 364 -3.00 -13.16 8.38
C ALA A 364 -3.48 -14.16 7.33
N LEU A 365 -3.10 -15.42 7.52
CA LEU A 365 -3.49 -16.52 6.64
C LEU A 365 -4.03 -17.67 7.46
N PRO A 366 -5.10 -18.33 6.98
CA PRO A 366 -5.69 -19.44 7.70
C PRO A 366 -4.72 -20.62 7.69
N SER A 367 -4.48 -21.18 8.87
CA SER A 367 -3.61 -22.32 9.09
C SER A 367 -4.38 -23.58 9.50
N MET A 368 -5.53 -23.45 10.15
CA MET A 368 -6.34 -24.61 10.52
C MET A 368 -7.82 -24.24 10.72
N LEU A 369 -8.71 -25.15 10.32
CA LEU A 369 -10.13 -25.13 10.68
C LEU A 369 -10.40 -26.31 11.63
N ILE A 370 -10.78 -26.02 12.87
CA ILE A 370 -10.98 -27.00 13.92
C ILE A 370 -12.47 -27.03 14.27
N PRO A 371 -13.20 -28.12 13.94
CA PRO A 371 -14.57 -28.31 14.42
C PRO A 371 -14.59 -28.40 15.95
N SER A 372 -15.49 -27.67 16.62
CA SER A 372 -15.64 -27.76 18.08
C SER A 372 -17.12 -27.78 18.50
N GLU A 373 -17.40 -28.32 19.69
CA GLU A 373 -18.73 -28.27 20.29
C GLU A 373 -19.09 -26.80 20.60
N GLY A 374 -19.96 -26.22 19.78
CA GLY A 374 -20.36 -24.80 19.89
C GLY A 374 -19.97 -23.93 18.69
N GLY A 375 -19.24 -24.47 17.71
CA GLY A 375 -18.90 -23.81 16.45
C GLY A 375 -17.47 -24.12 16.00
N SER A 376 -17.19 -23.93 14.72
CA SER A 376 -15.82 -24.12 14.23
C SER A 376 -14.90 -23.02 14.73
N VAL A 377 -13.63 -23.35 14.94
CA VAL A 377 -12.57 -22.41 15.30
C VAL A 377 -11.62 -22.29 14.13
N VAL A 378 -11.28 -21.06 13.75
CA VAL A 378 -10.28 -20.80 12.71
C VAL A 378 -9.00 -20.31 13.38
N SER A 379 -7.90 -21.02 13.12
CA SER A 379 -6.56 -20.58 13.50
C SER A 379 -5.88 -19.91 12.31
N TRP A 380 -5.33 -18.73 12.55
CA TRP A 380 -4.61 -17.94 11.56
C TRP A 380 -3.17 -17.78 12.00
N THR A 381 -2.24 -17.91 11.06
CA THR A 381 -0.86 -17.47 11.25
C THR A 381 -0.78 -16.01 10.86
N VAL A 382 -0.21 -15.21 11.76
CA VAL A 382 -0.13 -13.75 11.64
C VAL A 382 1.33 -13.34 11.57
N ALA A 383 1.68 -12.53 10.59
CA ALA A 383 2.95 -11.81 10.53
C ALA A 383 2.67 -10.31 10.76
N ALA A 384 3.25 -9.73 11.81
CA ALA A 384 3.09 -8.31 12.15
C ALA A 384 4.32 -7.80 12.93
N ASP A 385 4.83 -6.60 12.61
CA ASP A 385 6.00 -6.00 13.27
C ASP A 385 7.23 -6.94 13.35
N GLY A 386 7.48 -7.70 12.27
CA GLY A 386 8.58 -8.69 12.22
C GLY A 386 8.38 -9.91 13.14
N ARG A 387 7.18 -10.12 13.68
CA ARG A 387 6.84 -11.24 14.59
C ARG A 387 5.86 -12.19 13.93
N LEU A 388 6.02 -13.48 14.25
CA LEU A 388 5.04 -14.52 13.93
C LEU A 388 4.17 -14.82 15.15
N LEU A 389 2.86 -14.72 14.98
CA LEU A 389 1.83 -14.85 16.00
C LEU A 389 0.72 -15.78 15.49
N PHE A 390 -0.19 -16.17 16.38
CA PHE A 390 -1.40 -16.90 16.00
C PHE A 390 -2.64 -16.15 16.47
N LEU A 391 -3.62 -16.01 15.58
CA LEU A 391 -4.97 -15.61 15.95
C LEU A 391 -5.84 -16.85 15.99
N VAL A 392 -6.61 -17.01 17.06
CA VAL A 392 -7.67 -18.01 17.15
C VAL A 392 -9.00 -17.26 17.14
N SER A 393 -9.82 -17.50 16.13
CA SER A 393 -11.15 -16.88 15.98
C SER A 393 -12.24 -17.91 16.19
N SER A 394 -13.22 -17.56 17.02
CA SER A 394 -14.32 -18.44 17.43
C SER A 394 -15.63 -17.65 17.53
N PRO A 395 -16.79 -18.32 17.66
CA PRO A 395 -18.09 -17.64 17.79
C PRO A 395 -18.19 -16.63 18.93
N ASN A 396 -17.44 -16.84 20.01
CA ASN A 396 -17.54 -16.05 21.25
C ASN A 396 -16.48 -14.94 21.37
N GLY A 397 -15.51 -14.92 20.46
CA GLY A 397 -14.38 -13.99 20.54
C GLY A 397 -13.12 -14.54 19.87
N SER A 398 -12.04 -13.78 20.00
CA SER A 398 -10.73 -14.16 19.46
C SER A 398 -9.61 -13.93 20.46
N ALA A 399 -8.53 -14.68 20.29
CA ALA A 399 -7.30 -14.55 21.09
C ALA A 399 -6.06 -14.52 20.21
N LEU A 400 -5.10 -13.67 20.57
CA LEU A 400 -3.79 -13.54 19.93
C LEU A 400 -2.74 -14.22 20.79
N LEU A 401 -1.99 -15.14 20.23
CA LEU A 401 -1.05 -16.03 20.91
C LEU A 401 0.36 -15.86 20.35
N ARG A 402 1.38 -16.14 21.18
CA ARG A 402 2.75 -16.44 20.70
C ARG A 402 2.90 -17.94 20.50
N SER A 403 3.82 -18.31 19.60
CA SER A 403 4.20 -19.71 19.46
C SER A 403 4.70 -20.30 20.79
N GLY A 404 4.12 -21.42 21.21
CA GLY A 404 4.51 -22.13 22.44
C GLY A 404 4.10 -21.49 23.76
N ALA A 405 3.34 -20.39 23.76
CA ALA A 405 2.80 -19.79 24.98
C ALA A 405 1.43 -20.37 25.33
N GLU A 406 1.20 -20.65 26.62
CA GLU A 406 -0.10 -21.11 27.12
C GLU A 406 -1.10 -19.95 27.28
N ASP A 407 -0.61 -18.76 27.67
CA ASP A 407 -1.44 -17.56 27.88
C ASP A 407 -1.52 -16.68 26.62
N PRO A 408 -2.70 -16.10 26.32
CA PRO A 408 -2.85 -15.15 25.22
C PRO A 408 -2.13 -13.83 25.52
N LEU A 409 -1.58 -13.20 24.47
CA LEU A 409 -1.07 -11.83 24.53
C LEU A 409 -2.19 -10.82 24.71
N ALA A 410 -3.32 -11.10 24.07
CA ALA A 410 -4.53 -10.32 24.13
C ALA A 410 -5.69 -11.22 23.69
N ASP A 411 -6.85 -11.01 24.28
CA ASP A 411 -8.11 -11.60 23.86
C ASP A 411 -9.21 -10.52 23.82
N ALA A 412 -10.28 -10.79 23.10
CA ALA A 412 -11.44 -9.90 22.99
C ALA A 412 -12.71 -10.70 22.75
N HIS A 413 -13.79 -10.33 23.41
CA HIS A 413 -15.09 -10.94 23.20
C HIS A 413 -15.78 -10.40 21.94
N ARG A 414 -16.77 -11.16 21.44
CA ARG A 414 -17.52 -10.82 20.22
C ARG A 414 -18.03 -9.37 20.19
N LEU A 415 -18.61 -8.89 21.29
CA LEU A 415 -19.16 -7.54 21.34
C LEU A 415 -18.08 -6.45 21.19
N GLU A 416 -16.90 -6.63 21.82
CA GLU A 416 -15.77 -5.69 21.67
C GLU A 416 -15.26 -5.65 20.23
N ILE A 417 -15.25 -6.80 19.55
CA ILE A 417 -14.82 -6.93 18.16
C ILE A 417 -15.82 -6.21 17.24
N GLU A 418 -17.12 -6.40 17.44
CA GLU A 418 -18.18 -5.73 16.69
C GLU A 418 -18.13 -4.20 16.88
N GLU A 419 -17.97 -3.73 18.12
CA GLU A 419 -17.82 -2.30 18.42
C GLU A 419 -16.58 -1.69 17.75
N HIS A 420 -15.46 -2.42 17.75
CA HIS A 420 -14.23 -1.98 17.08
C HIS A 420 -14.40 -1.90 15.56
N PHE A 421 -15.09 -2.88 14.96
CA PHE A 421 -15.42 -2.84 13.53
C PHE A 421 -16.29 -1.63 13.20
N VAL A 422 -17.38 -1.40 13.94
CA VAL A 422 -18.27 -0.23 13.75
C VAL A 422 -17.50 1.08 13.88
N ARG A 423 -16.57 1.17 14.84
CA ARG A 423 -15.70 2.34 14.98
C ARG A 423 -14.81 2.53 13.75
N ALA A 424 -14.17 1.46 13.27
CA ALA A 424 -13.33 1.50 12.07
C ALA A 424 -14.12 1.89 10.81
N GLU A 425 -15.38 1.48 10.68
CA GLU A 425 -16.26 1.94 9.59
C GLU A 425 -16.53 3.44 9.68
N ALA A 426 -16.87 3.94 10.87
CA ALA A 426 -17.13 5.36 11.10
C ALA A 426 -15.90 6.24 10.82
N ASP A 427 -14.70 5.73 11.09
CA ASP A 427 -13.44 6.45 10.83
C ASP A 427 -13.16 6.66 9.34
N GLY A 428 -13.65 5.77 8.46
CA GLY A 428 -13.44 5.88 7.01
C GLY A 428 -14.12 7.11 6.39
N ALA A 429 -15.21 7.59 7.01
CA ALA A 429 -15.94 8.77 6.56
C ALA A 429 -15.17 10.10 6.81
N ASN A 430 -14.14 10.10 7.67
CA ASN A 430 -13.52 11.30 8.23
C ASN A 430 -12.20 11.72 7.57
#